data_AF-A0A0C3FRC1-F1
#
_entry.id   AF-A0A0C3FRC1-F1
#
_cell.length_a   1.000
_cell.length_b   1.000
_cell.length_c   1.000
_cell.angle_alpha   90.00
_cell.angle_beta   90.00
_cell.angle_gamma   90.00
#
_symmetry.space_group_name_H-M   'P 1'
#
loop_
_entity.id
_entity.type
_entity.pdbx_description
1 polymer ?
#
loop_
_entity_poly.entity_id
_entity_poly.type
_entity_poly.pdbx_seq_one_letter_code
_entity_poly.pdbx_strand_id
1 'polypeptide(L)'
;ISALDSDIAQVQATLTELQRKRQTLYSHIQEHKSLISAIRRFPAELLGEVFAHCLPERWQERTNKTPSLLTQVCRHWRAIAISMRELWSSFIY
;
A
#
# COMPACT_ATOMS: atom_id res chain seq x y z
N ILE A 1 13.83 28.04 -41.22
CA ILE A 1 14.28 26.64 -41.06
C ILE A 1 14.91 26.46 -39.68
N SER A 2 16.00 27.17 -39.35
CA SER A 2 16.65 27.11 -38.02
C SER A 2 15.74 27.31 -36.79
N ALA A 3 14.76 28.22 -36.85
CA ALA A 3 13.82 28.43 -35.75
C ALA A 3 12.91 27.20 -35.51
N LEU A 4 12.43 26.56 -36.58
CA LEU A 4 11.62 25.34 -36.49
C LEU A 4 12.45 24.17 -35.95
N ASP A 5 13.72 24.05 -36.34
CA ASP A 5 14.62 23.03 -35.82
C ASP A 5 14.87 23.20 -34.31
N SER A 6 14.97 24.44 -33.84
CA SER A 6 15.08 24.76 -32.40
C SER A 6 13.82 24.37 -31.63
N ASP A 7 12.63 24.65 -32.18
CA ASP A 7 11.35 24.28 -31.55
C ASP A 7 11.18 22.76 -31.50
N ILE A 8 11.55 22.05 -32.56
CA ILE A 8 11.57 20.58 -32.60
C ILE A 8 12.50 20.05 -31.51
N ALA A 9 13.72 20.58 -31.39
CA ALA A 9 14.68 20.15 -30.37
C ALA A 9 14.14 20.37 -28.95
N GLN A 10 13.47 21.50 -28.71
CA GLN A 10 12.88 21.82 -27.41
C GLN A 10 11.72 20.88 -27.04
N VAL A 11 10.85 20.57 -28.00
CA VAL A 11 9.74 19.61 -27.79
C VAL A 11 10.28 18.20 -27.55
N GLN A 12 11.30 17.77 -28.30
CA GLN A 12 11.95 16.48 -28.12
C GLN A 12 12.62 16.35 -26.75
N ALA A 13 13.30 17.41 -26.28
CA ALA A 13 13.88 17.45 -24.94
C ALA A 13 12.80 17.32 -23.86
N THR A 14 11.69 18.04 -24.01
CA THR A 14 10.55 17.98 -23.10
C THR A 14 9.91 16.59 -23.08
N LEU A 15 9.72 15.98 -24.26
CA LEU A 15 9.17 14.63 -24.39
C LEU A 15 10.07 13.61 -23.69
N THR A 16 11.37 13.70 -23.90
CA THR A 16 12.37 12.81 -23.29
C THR A 16 12.30 12.89 -21.77
N GLU A 17 12.21 14.10 -21.21
CA GLU A 17 12.10 14.29 -19.76
C GLU A 17 10.78 13.72 -19.21
N LEU A 18 9.65 13.94 -19.90
CA LEU A 18 8.36 13.35 -19.49
C LEU A 18 8.37 11.82 -19.58
N GLN A 19 8.99 11.24 -20.60
CA GLN A 19 9.16 9.79 -20.73
C GLN A 19 10.00 9.22 -19.59
N ARG A 20 11.09 9.91 -19.22
CA ARG A 20 11.93 9.55 -18.07
C ARG A 20 11.12 9.56 -16.77
N LYS A 21 10.38 10.65 -16.50
CA LYS A 21 9.48 10.74 -15.33
C LYS A 21 8.45 9.63 -15.30
N ARG A 22 7.83 9.34 -16.45
CA ARG A 22 6.87 8.23 -16.59
C ARG A 22 7.52 6.90 -16.24
N GLN A 23 8.72 6.64 -16.74
CA GLN A 23 9.43 5.38 -16.49
C GLN A 23 9.78 5.21 -15.01
N THR A 24 10.24 6.27 -14.34
CA THR A 24 10.50 6.25 -12.90
C THR A 24 9.23 5.90 -12.11
N LEU A 25 8.10 6.56 -12.40
CA LEU A 25 6.83 6.24 -11.74
C LEU A 25 6.36 4.81 -12.02
N TYR A 26 6.54 4.33 -13.25
CA TYR A 26 6.20 2.95 -13.60
C TYR A 26 7.04 1.92 -12.83
N SER A 27 8.34 2.16 -12.65
CA SER A 27 9.21 1.29 -11.85
C SER A 27 8.70 1.19 -10.41
N HIS A 28 8.43 2.34 -9.79
CA HIS A 28 7.89 2.37 -8.44
C HIS A 28 6.55 1.63 -8.33
N ILE A 29 5.63 1.82 -9.28
CA ILE A 29 4.35 1.10 -9.27
C ILE A 29 4.57 -0.41 -9.36
N GLN A 30 5.49 -0.87 -10.21
CA GLN A 30 5.75 -2.30 -10.37
C GLN A 30 6.39 -2.92 -9.12
N GLU A 31 7.35 -2.22 -8.51
CA GLU A 31 7.95 -2.62 -7.23
C GLU A 31 6.89 -2.75 -6.13
N HIS A 32 5.95 -1.81 -6.03
CA HIS A 32 4.88 -1.90 -5.03
C HIS A 32 3.85 -2.99 -5.36
N LYS A 33 3.56 -3.23 -6.65
CA LYS A 33 2.64 -4.30 -7.06
C LYS A 33 3.16 -5.69 -6.70
N SER A 34 4.47 -5.94 -6.83
CA SER A 34 5.06 -7.23 -6.46
C SER A 34 4.90 -7.51 -4.95
N LEU A 35 5.13 -6.51 -4.11
CA LEU A 35 4.93 -6.59 -2.66
C LEU A 35 3.46 -6.89 -2.30
N ILE A 36 2.52 -6.16 -2.90
CA ILE A 36 1.08 -6.37 -2.68
C ILE A 36 0.67 -7.77 -3.15
N SER A 37 1.23 -8.25 -4.26
CA SER A 37 0.96 -9.61 -4.77
C SER A 37 1.43 -10.69 -3.81
N ALA A 38 2.59 -10.50 -3.15
CA ALA A 38 3.09 -11.45 -2.16
C ALA A 38 2.15 -11.53 -0.94
N ILE A 39 1.72 -10.38 -0.43
CA ILE A 39 0.79 -10.30 0.72
C ILE A 39 -0.57 -10.97 0.41
N ARG A 40 -1.09 -10.84 -0.82
CA ARG A 40 -2.34 -11.49 -1.23
C ARG A 40 -2.25 -13.02 -1.36
N ARG A 41 -1.04 -13.56 -1.49
CA ARG A 41 -0.77 -15.00 -1.57
C ARG A 41 -0.39 -15.60 -0.22
N PHE A 42 -0.25 -14.78 0.81
CA PHE A 42 0.06 -15.22 2.15
C PHE A 42 -1.16 -15.96 2.75
N PRO A 43 -0.96 -17.08 3.46
CA PRO A 43 -2.04 -17.79 4.12
C PRO A 43 -2.80 -16.87 5.09
N ALA A 44 -4.12 -16.98 5.10
CA ALA A 44 -4.97 -16.11 5.91
C ALA A 44 -4.73 -16.33 7.42
N GLU A 45 -4.42 -17.56 7.79
CA GLU A 45 -4.16 -18.00 9.17
C GLU A 45 -2.90 -17.32 9.70
N LEU A 46 -1.80 -17.40 8.95
CA LEU A 46 -0.54 -16.75 9.32
C LEU A 46 -0.67 -15.23 9.33
N LEU A 47 -1.46 -14.66 8.42
CA LEU A 47 -1.69 -13.21 8.42
C LEU A 47 -2.47 -12.79 9.67
N GLY A 48 -3.39 -13.63 10.12
CA GLY A 48 -4.11 -13.45 11.38
C GLY A 48 -3.18 -13.52 12.60
N GLU A 49 -2.25 -14.46 12.64
CA GLU A 49 -1.24 -14.51 13.72
C GLU A 49 -0.42 -13.21 13.79
N VAL A 50 0.02 -12.69 12.63
CA VAL A 50 0.69 -11.39 12.57
C VAL A 50 -0.19 -10.27 13.13
N PHE A 51 -1.47 -10.24 12.77
CA PHE A 51 -2.42 -9.24 13.27
C PHE A 51 -2.59 -9.31 14.79
N ALA A 52 -2.62 -10.52 15.37
CA ALA A 52 -2.70 -10.71 16.82
C ALA A 52 -1.46 -10.13 17.52
N HIS A 53 -0.27 -10.30 16.94
CA HIS A 53 0.96 -9.69 17.44
C HIS A 53 1.06 -8.17 17.23
N CYS A 54 0.28 -7.60 16.31
CA CYS A 54 0.20 -6.14 16.14
C CYS A 54 -0.66 -5.46 17.20
N LEU A 55 -1.37 -6.21 18.05
CA LEU A 55 -2.15 -5.64 19.14
C LEU A 55 -1.21 -5.11 20.25
N PRO A 56 -1.43 -3.89 20.77
CA PRO A 56 -0.62 -3.36 21.87
C PRO A 56 -0.82 -4.21 23.13
N GLU A 57 0.29 -4.53 23.79
CA GLU A 57 0.34 -5.36 25.01
C GLU A 57 -0.35 -4.67 26.19
N ARG A 58 -0.36 -3.33 26.21
CA ARG A 58 -1.00 -2.51 27.25
C ARG A 58 -2.26 -1.84 26.72
N TRP A 59 -3.37 -2.09 27.41
CA TRP A 59 -4.69 -1.54 27.10
C TRP A 59 -4.75 -0.01 27.07
N GLN A 60 -3.82 0.67 27.75
CA GLN A 60 -3.77 2.14 27.84
C GLN A 60 -3.17 2.83 26.60
N GLU A 61 -2.48 2.09 25.73
CA GLU A 61 -1.97 2.59 24.44
C GLU A 61 -2.96 2.36 23.29
N ARG A 62 -4.10 1.72 23.58
CA ARG A 62 -5.22 1.58 22.66
C ARG A 62 -5.90 2.93 22.46
N THR A 63 -5.24 3.83 21.73
CA THR A 63 -6.04 4.65 20.82
C THR A 63 -6.78 3.64 19.93
N ASN A 64 -8.12 3.69 19.89
CA ASN A 64 -9.08 2.77 19.25
C ASN A 64 -8.85 2.48 17.74
N LYS A 65 -7.61 2.19 17.33
CA LYS A 65 -7.13 2.30 15.97
C LYS A 65 -6.51 1.02 15.44
N THR A 66 -6.02 0.09 16.27
CA THR A 66 -5.28 -1.07 15.73
C THR A 66 -6.13 -2.00 14.85
N PRO A 67 -7.33 -2.48 15.27
CA PRO A 67 -8.14 -3.34 14.40
C PRO A 67 -8.66 -2.57 13.18
N SER A 68 -9.06 -1.31 13.37
CA SER A 68 -9.59 -0.48 12.29
C SER A 68 -8.52 -0.12 11.25
N LEU A 69 -7.26 0.10 11.65
CA LEU A 69 -6.13 0.32 10.74
C LEU A 69 -5.87 -0.92 9.86
N LEU A 70 -5.88 -2.12 10.43
CA LEU A 70 -5.72 -3.36 9.66
C LEU A 70 -6.82 -3.53 8.60
N THR A 71 -8.05 -3.10 8.91
CA THR A 71 -9.15 -3.12 7.93
C THR A 71 -9.01 -2.09 6.81
N GLN A 72 -8.15 -1.08 6.94
CA GLN A 72 -7.99 0.00 5.96
C GLN A 72 -6.91 -0.29 4.90
N VAL A 73 -6.07 -1.31 5.10
CA VAL A 73 -4.97 -1.64 4.18
C VAL A 73 -5.47 -2.15 2.82
N CYS A 74 -6.26 -3.23 2.81
CA CYS A 74 -6.88 -3.74 1.58
C CYS A 74 -8.09 -4.64 1.88
N ARG A 75 -8.85 -5.02 0.84
CA ARG A 75 -10.03 -5.90 0.97
C ARG A 75 -9.70 -7.26 1.63
N HIS A 76 -8.52 -7.80 1.38
CA HIS A 76 -8.11 -9.10 1.89
C HIS A 76 -7.81 -9.03 3.40
N TRP A 77 -7.03 -8.01 3.81
CA TRP A 77 -6.75 -7.74 5.23
C TRP A 77 -8.03 -7.43 6.00
N ARG A 78 -8.94 -6.66 5.41
CA ARG A 78 -10.26 -6.39 5.99
C ARG A 78 -11.05 -7.68 6.24
N ALA A 79 -11.12 -8.58 5.26
CA ALA A 79 -11.85 -9.84 5.40
C ALA A 79 -11.29 -10.69 6.56
N ILE A 80 -9.96 -10.79 6.65
CA ILE A 80 -9.29 -11.53 7.73
C ILE A 80 -9.52 -10.86 9.07
N ALA A 81 -9.24 -9.56 9.18
CA ALA A 81 -9.36 -8.82 10.43
C ALA A 81 -10.80 -8.84 10.98
N ILE A 82 -11.84 -8.75 10.13
CA ILE A 82 -13.24 -8.86 10.55
C ILE A 82 -13.57 -10.27 11.05
N SER A 83 -13.00 -11.31 10.44
CA SER A 83 -13.24 -12.70 10.86
C SER A 83 -12.62 -13.06 12.22
N MET A 84 -11.60 -12.30 12.64
CA MET A 84 -10.86 -12.54 13.89
C MET A 84 -11.54 -11.88 15.09
N ARG A 85 -12.34 -12.64 15.83
CA ARG A 85 -13.04 -12.17 17.05
C ARG A 85 -12.09 -11.55 18.10
N GLU A 86 -10.87 -12.06 18.22
CA GLU A 86 -9.87 -11.58 19.19
C GLU A 86 -9.46 -10.13 18.95
N LEU A 87 -9.48 -9.65 17.71
CA LEU A 87 -9.20 -8.25 17.37
C LEU A 87 -10.30 -7.30 17.87
N TRP A 88 -11.52 -7.80 18.07
CA TRP A 88 -12.71 -7.01 18.43
C TRP A 88 -13.24 -7.31 19.84
N SER A 89 -12.59 -8.21 20.57
CA SER A 89 -13.00 -8.58 21.94
C SER A 89 -12.84 -7.43 22.96
N SER A 90 -12.05 -6.41 22.60
CA SER A 90 -11.79 -5.23 23.42
C SER A 90 -12.77 -4.06 23.24
N PHE A 91 -13.77 -4.17 22.37
CA PHE A 91 -14.82 -3.15 22.27
C PHE A 91 -15.79 -3.32 23.44
N ILE A 92 -15.46 -2.70 24.57
CA ILE A 92 -16.36 -2.54 25.71
C ILE A 92 -17.28 -1.34 25.40
N TYR A 93 -18.59 -1.57 25.43
CA TYR A 93 -19.62 -0.52 25.27
C TYR A 93 -19.89 0.19 26.60
#